data_AF-L0K1J3-F1
#
_entry.id   AF-L0K1J3-F1
#
_cell.length_a   1.000
_cell.length_b   1.000
_cell.length_c   1.000
_cell.angle_alpha   90.00
_cell.angle_beta   90.00
_cell.angle_gamma   90.00
#
_symmetry.space_group_name_H-M   'P 1'
#
loop_
_entity.id
_entity.type
_entity.pdbx_description
1 polymer ?
#
loop_
_entity_poly.entity_id
_entity_poly.type
_entity_poly.pdbx_seq_one_letter_code
_entity_poly.pdbx_strand_id
1 'polypeptide(L)'
;MIPMEVQTRVDVFEQIFLVFLGLGTLVGVVVVAYTLYNAYKYRDGAAKTADKDTPTLGELPTGGAGGKKLFLSFGLSAIIVISLVVWTYGMLLYVEDPGDDIPQEDAIEVDVVGDGFAWFFEYENGAESTNTMTVPEDTPVWINVTGGDVWHTFGISDLRVKADAIPGENDETWFMAEEAGETHEIECFELCGDGHSQMTGTVEVVEEEEFEEFLEEEAPDEDENGDDEENGADEEENGADDEENGDDADDENGDDEENGDDADDDEENGDDEDTDEDADDGGDV
;
A
#
# COMPACT_ATOMS: atom_id res chain seq x y z
N MET A 1 15.45 -26.88 -17.28
CA MET A 1 14.82 -25.82 -16.50
C MET A 1 15.02 -26.27 -15.06
N ILE A 2 15.94 -25.64 -14.35
CA ILE A 2 16.05 -25.85 -12.90
C ILE A 2 14.88 -25.04 -12.34
N PRO A 3 13.96 -25.60 -11.55
CA PRO A 3 12.94 -24.78 -10.90
C PRO A 3 13.69 -23.71 -10.12
N MET A 4 13.45 -22.44 -10.42
CA MET A 4 13.82 -21.42 -9.46
C MET A 4 12.90 -21.68 -8.29
N GLU A 5 13.49 -21.93 -7.12
CA GLU A 5 12.76 -21.78 -5.86
C GLU A 5 12.12 -20.39 -5.91
N VAL A 6 10.81 -20.30 -5.64
CA VAL A 6 10.11 -19.02 -5.55
C VAL A 6 10.87 -18.18 -4.53
N GLN A 7 11.29 -16.98 -4.91
CA GLN A 7 12.03 -16.11 -4.00
C GLN A 7 11.03 -15.22 -3.29
N THR A 8 11.12 -15.14 -1.96
CA THR A 8 10.33 -14.16 -1.23
C THR A 8 10.78 -12.74 -1.58
N ARG A 9 9.93 -11.74 -1.29
CA ARG A 9 10.37 -10.34 -1.37
C ARG A 9 11.62 -10.10 -0.52
N VAL A 10 11.67 -10.71 0.68
CA VAL A 10 12.80 -10.58 1.61
C VAL A 10 14.10 -11.03 0.95
N ASP A 11 14.11 -12.18 0.28
CA ASP A 11 15.28 -12.72 -0.43
C ASP A 11 15.79 -11.77 -1.50
N VAL A 12 14.87 -11.25 -2.32
CA VAL A 12 15.18 -10.32 -3.40
C VAL A 12 15.79 -9.04 -2.86
N PHE A 13 15.18 -8.45 -1.83
CA PHE A 13 15.68 -7.25 -1.18
C PHE A 13 17.04 -7.49 -0.53
N GLU A 14 17.24 -8.61 0.17
CA GLU A 14 18.52 -8.93 0.81
C GLU A 14 19.63 -9.11 -0.24
N GLN A 15 19.35 -9.81 -1.34
CA GLN A 15 20.30 -9.99 -2.43
C GLN A 15 20.73 -8.65 -3.04
N ILE A 16 19.78 -7.76 -3.35
CA ILE A 16 20.07 -6.42 -3.85
C ILE A 16 20.89 -5.65 -2.81
N PHE A 17 20.43 -5.61 -1.56
CA PHE A 17 21.08 -4.89 -0.49
C PHE A 17 22.54 -5.32 -0.31
N LEU A 18 22.83 -6.62 -0.24
CA LEU A 18 24.18 -7.14 -0.05
C LEU A 18 25.08 -6.84 -1.25
N VAL A 19 24.58 -6.92 -2.48
CA VAL A 19 25.34 -6.56 -3.68
C VAL A 19 25.72 -5.08 -3.67
N PHE A 20 24.75 -4.19 -3.43
CA PHE A 20 24.98 -2.74 -3.40
C PHE A 20 25.86 -2.33 -2.22
N LEU A 21 25.62 -2.91 -1.03
CA LEU A 21 26.42 -2.66 0.15
C LEU A 21 27.86 -3.12 -0.06
N GLY A 22 28.08 -4.32 -0.61
CA GLY A 22 29.40 -4.87 -0.87
C GLY A 22 30.19 -4.02 -1.89
N LEU A 23 29.57 -3.70 -3.02
CA LEU A 23 30.19 -2.89 -4.07
C LEU A 23 30.43 -1.45 -3.60
N GLY A 24 29.44 -0.84 -2.95
CA GLY A 24 29.52 0.51 -2.39
C GLY A 24 30.60 0.61 -1.33
N THR A 25 30.70 -0.37 -0.42
CA THR A 25 31.76 -0.44 0.59
C THR A 25 33.14 -0.58 -0.06
N LEU A 26 33.28 -1.45 -1.08
CA LEU A 26 34.55 -1.61 -1.80
C LEU A 26 35.01 -0.29 -2.44
N VAL A 27 34.11 0.37 -3.18
CA VAL A 27 34.41 1.66 -3.83
C VAL A 27 34.71 2.73 -2.78
N GLY A 28 33.90 2.80 -1.72
CA GLY A 28 34.10 3.72 -0.60
C GLY A 28 35.46 3.56 0.06
N VAL A 29 35.87 2.33 0.36
CA VAL A 29 37.20 2.02 0.92
C VAL A 29 38.31 2.50 -0.01
N VAL A 30 38.22 2.24 -1.32
CA VAL A 30 39.23 2.68 -2.30
C VAL A 30 39.33 4.21 -2.34
N VAL A 31 38.20 4.91 -2.42
CA VAL A 31 38.16 6.37 -2.49
C VAL A 31 38.70 7.00 -1.21
N VAL A 32 38.25 6.52 -0.05
CA VAL A 32 38.69 7.02 1.26
C VAL A 32 40.19 6.74 1.46
N ALA A 33 40.65 5.52 1.19
CA ALA A 33 42.07 5.17 1.31
C ALA A 33 42.96 5.99 0.37
N TYR A 34 42.53 6.22 -0.88
CA TYR A 34 43.25 7.04 -1.84
C TYR A 34 43.30 8.52 -1.41
N THR A 35 42.19 9.03 -0.89
CA THR A 35 42.09 10.39 -0.35
C THR A 35 43.01 10.57 0.85
N LEU A 36 42.98 9.64 1.81
CA LEU A 36 43.88 9.63 2.98
C LEU A 36 45.34 9.49 2.58
N TYR A 37 45.65 8.64 1.59
CA TYR A 37 47.00 8.51 1.04
C TYR A 37 47.51 9.83 0.46
N ASN A 38 46.70 10.51 -0.36
CA ASN A 38 47.08 11.81 -0.94
C ASN A 38 47.22 12.88 0.14
N ALA A 39 46.28 12.93 1.09
CA ALA A 39 46.33 13.85 2.22
C ALA A 39 47.60 13.64 3.05
N TYR A 40 48.04 12.39 3.27
CA TYR A 40 49.27 12.08 3.99
C TYR A 40 50.54 12.36 3.16
N LYS A 41 50.60 11.92 1.90
CA LYS A 41 51.77 12.00 1.02
C LYS A 41 52.08 13.43 0.56
N TYR A 42 51.04 14.21 0.32
CA TYR A 42 51.11 15.60 -0.13
C TYR A 42 50.77 16.59 0.99
N ARG A 43 50.74 16.14 2.25
CA ARG A 43 50.64 17.02 3.42
C ARG A 43 51.79 18.03 3.41
N ASP A 44 51.48 19.28 3.71
CA ASP A 44 52.48 20.33 3.84
C ASP A 44 53.38 20.05 5.06
N GLY A 45 54.63 19.65 4.78
CA GLY A 45 55.61 19.20 5.77
C GLY A 45 57.02 19.49 5.27
N ALA A 46 57.81 20.15 6.12
CA ALA A 46 59.01 20.89 5.77
C ALA A 46 59.98 20.18 4.80
N ALA A 47 60.38 20.96 3.78
CA ALA A 47 61.45 20.72 2.81
C ALA A 47 61.21 19.63 1.75
N LYS A 48 60.26 19.87 0.82
CA LYS A 48 60.40 19.36 -0.54
C LYS A 48 60.98 20.46 -1.43
N THR A 49 62.17 20.21 -1.96
CA THR A 49 62.81 21.02 -3.01
C THR A 49 61.81 21.24 -4.14
N ALA A 50 61.68 22.49 -4.62
CA ALA A 50 60.81 22.88 -5.73
C ALA A 50 60.81 21.82 -6.84
N ASP A 51 59.78 20.99 -6.83
CA ASP A 51 59.60 19.94 -7.81
C ASP A 51 59.19 20.63 -9.11
N LYS A 52 59.80 20.23 -10.23
CA LYS A 52 59.70 20.93 -11.54
C LYS A 52 58.29 20.95 -12.13
N ASP A 53 57.35 20.25 -11.49
CA ASP A 53 55.97 20.08 -11.93
C ASP A 53 54.96 20.88 -11.10
N THR A 54 55.41 21.80 -10.22
CA THR A 54 54.49 22.74 -9.56
C THR A 54 54.01 23.79 -10.57
N PRO A 55 52.70 23.84 -10.90
CA PRO A 55 52.21 24.79 -11.87
C PRO A 55 52.39 26.22 -11.34
N THR A 56 53.04 27.06 -12.13
CA THR A 56 53.23 28.47 -11.80
C THR A 56 52.05 29.30 -12.30
N LEU A 57 51.72 30.39 -11.60
CA LEU A 57 50.64 31.30 -11.98
C LEU A 57 50.93 31.89 -13.38
N GLY A 58 50.10 31.55 -14.36
CA GLY A 58 50.20 32.04 -15.74
C GLY A 58 50.70 31.03 -16.77
N GLU A 59 51.13 29.82 -16.37
CA GLU A 59 51.44 28.74 -17.31
C GLU A 59 50.20 27.88 -17.59
N LEU A 60 49.88 27.66 -18.87
CA LEU A 60 48.87 26.67 -19.27
C LEU A 60 49.45 25.27 -19.04
N PRO A 61 48.74 24.37 -18.34
CA PRO A 61 49.23 23.02 -18.08
C PRO A 61 49.46 22.28 -19.41
N THR A 62 50.71 21.93 -19.71
CA THR A 62 51.13 21.28 -20.96
C THR A 62 51.05 19.74 -20.90
N GLY A 63 50.70 19.17 -19.74
CA GLY A 63 50.63 17.72 -19.48
C GLY A 63 49.30 17.05 -19.86
N GLY A 64 48.76 17.35 -21.04
CA GLY A 64 47.46 16.84 -21.51
C GLY A 64 47.50 15.43 -22.12
N ALA A 65 48.14 14.45 -21.47
CA ALA A 65 48.13 13.05 -21.95
C ALA A 65 47.09 12.16 -21.23
N GLY A 66 46.22 12.75 -20.40
CA GLY A 66 45.33 12.02 -19.48
C GLY A 66 43.98 11.57 -20.06
N GLY A 67 43.56 12.10 -21.21
CA GLY A 67 42.20 11.88 -21.74
C GLY A 67 41.85 10.40 -21.91
N LYS A 68 42.78 9.59 -22.44
CA LYS A 68 42.53 8.14 -22.66
C LYS A 68 42.25 7.38 -21.35
N LYS A 69 42.91 7.73 -20.25
CA LYS A 69 42.67 7.09 -18.95
C LYS A 69 41.33 7.51 -18.36
N LEU A 70 40.97 8.78 -18.56
CA LEU A 70 39.70 9.34 -18.11
C LEU A 70 38.52 8.76 -18.88
N PHE A 71 38.63 8.63 -20.21
CA PHE A 71 37.62 7.96 -21.03
C PHE A 71 37.51 6.46 -20.70
N LEU A 72 38.62 5.78 -20.41
CA LEU A 72 38.59 4.37 -20.00
C LEU A 72 37.89 4.19 -18.64
N SER A 73 38.23 5.00 -17.63
CA SER A 73 37.60 4.92 -16.31
C SER A 73 36.12 5.29 -16.36
N PHE A 74 35.79 6.34 -17.12
CA PHE A 74 34.39 6.75 -17.32
C PHE A 74 33.59 5.68 -18.06
N GLY A 75 34.14 5.12 -19.15
CA GLY A 75 33.49 4.05 -19.91
C GLY A 75 33.29 2.78 -19.09
N LEU A 76 34.29 2.35 -18.33
CA LEU A 76 34.18 1.19 -17.44
C LEU A 76 33.13 1.42 -16.34
N SER A 77 33.14 2.60 -15.72
CA SER A 77 32.13 2.97 -14.72
C SER A 77 30.73 3.00 -15.31
N ALA A 78 30.56 3.55 -16.51
CA ALA A 78 29.26 3.61 -17.17
C ALA A 78 28.72 2.20 -17.46
N ILE A 79 29.57 1.27 -17.91
CA ILE A 79 29.17 -0.12 -18.14
C ILE A 79 28.71 -0.77 -16.83
N ILE A 80 29.48 -0.62 -15.75
CA ILE A 80 29.12 -1.20 -14.44
C ILE A 80 27.78 -0.65 -13.95
N VAL A 81 27.59 0.67 -13.99
CA VAL A 81 26.35 1.32 -13.54
C VAL A 81 25.16 0.90 -14.40
N ILE A 82 25.30 0.88 -15.73
CA ILE A 82 24.21 0.45 -16.62
C ILE A 82 23.84 -1.01 -16.35
N SER A 83 24.83 -1.89 -16.18
CA SER A 83 24.59 -3.29 -15.84
C SER A 83 23.85 -3.44 -14.51
N LEU A 84 24.22 -2.68 -13.49
CA LEU A 84 23.53 -2.69 -12.20
C LEU A 84 22.09 -2.18 -12.33
N VAL A 85 21.86 -1.07 -13.06
CA VAL A 85 20.52 -0.52 -13.27
C VAL A 85 19.61 -1.51 -13.99
N VAL A 86 20.09 -2.14 -15.07
CA VAL A 86 19.30 -3.14 -15.81
C VAL A 86 18.97 -4.35 -14.93
N TRP A 87 19.94 -4.82 -14.13
CA TRP A 87 19.71 -5.92 -13.21
C TRP A 87 18.71 -5.56 -12.10
N THR A 88 18.88 -4.42 -11.43
CA THR A 88 17.98 -3.95 -10.37
C THR A 88 16.57 -3.71 -10.89
N TYR A 89 16.42 -3.16 -12.10
CA TYR A 89 15.11 -3.00 -12.72
C TYR A 89 14.43 -4.36 -12.95
N GLY A 90 15.18 -5.40 -13.36
CA GLY A 90 14.64 -6.75 -13.48
C GLY A 90 14.15 -7.32 -12.15
N MET A 91 14.87 -7.09 -11.06
CA MET A 91 14.42 -7.51 -9.72
C MET A 91 13.20 -6.72 -9.23
N LEU A 92 13.11 -5.43 -9.58
CA LEU A 92 11.95 -4.59 -9.24
C LEU A 92 10.69 -5.13 -9.92
N LEU A 93 10.77 -5.48 -11.21
CA LEU A 93 9.63 -6.06 -11.93
C LEU A 93 9.12 -7.34 -11.27
N TYR A 94 10.01 -8.18 -10.72
CA TYR A 94 9.63 -9.38 -9.99
C TYR A 94 8.92 -9.08 -8.65
N VAL A 95 9.34 -8.02 -7.94
CA VAL A 95 8.69 -7.61 -6.69
C VAL A 95 7.31 -7.00 -6.95
N GLU A 96 7.14 -6.31 -8.08
CA GLU A 96 5.86 -5.72 -8.49
C GLU A 96 4.87 -6.81 -8.93
N ASP A 97 5.32 -7.74 -9.79
CA ASP A 97 4.51 -8.86 -10.28
C ASP A 97 5.42 -10.08 -10.50
N PRO A 98 5.32 -11.13 -9.65
CA PRO A 98 6.09 -12.35 -9.80
C PRO A 98 5.63 -13.18 -11.01
N GLY A 99 4.48 -12.85 -11.63
CA GLY A 99 3.97 -13.46 -12.84
C GLY A 99 3.80 -14.97 -12.71
N ASP A 100 4.20 -15.71 -13.75
CA ASP A 100 4.08 -17.18 -13.80
C ASP A 100 4.92 -17.92 -12.73
N ASP A 101 5.78 -17.24 -11.97
CA ASP A 101 6.57 -17.86 -10.88
C ASP A 101 5.70 -18.13 -9.64
N ILE A 102 4.60 -17.39 -9.45
CA ILE A 102 3.59 -17.61 -8.40
C ILE A 102 2.20 -17.75 -9.03
N PRO A 103 1.68 -18.97 -9.17
CA PRO A 103 0.33 -19.17 -9.70
C PRO A 103 -0.72 -18.53 -8.78
N GLN A 104 -1.66 -17.77 -9.35
CA GLN A 104 -2.76 -17.18 -8.59
C GLN A 104 -3.68 -18.22 -7.92
N GLU A 105 -3.69 -19.46 -8.42
CA GLU A 105 -4.47 -20.56 -7.83
C GLU A 105 -3.91 -21.05 -6.49
N ASP A 106 -2.65 -20.74 -6.20
CA ASP A 106 -1.97 -21.12 -4.96
C ASP A 106 -1.89 -19.94 -3.98
N ALA A 107 -2.44 -18.77 -4.34
CA ALA A 107 -2.32 -17.56 -3.56
C ALA A 107 -3.68 -17.15 -2.97
N ILE A 108 -3.64 -16.58 -1.76
CA ILE A 108 -4.83 -16.02 -1.13
C ILE A 108 -4.89 -14.51 -1.39
N GLU A 109 -6.10 -13.97 -1.53
CA GLU A 109 -6.33 -12.53 -1.67
C GLU A 109 -6.91 -11.95 -0.35
N VAL A 110 -6.35 -10.83 0.10
CA VAL A 110 -6.82 -10.10 1.29
C VAL A 110 -6.99 -8.62 0.93
N ASP A 111 -8.21 -8.12 1.06
CA ASP A 111 -8.51 -6.70 0.95
C ASP A 111 -8.17 -5.99 2.26
N VAL A 112 -7.46 -4.87 2.17
CA VAL A 112 -6.97 -4.11 3.32
C VAL A 112 -7.47 -2.68 3.23
N VAL A 113 -8.17 -2.23 4.27
CA VAL A 113 -8.62 -0.84 4.40
C VAL A 113 -7.93 -0.18 5.58
N GLY A 114 -7.18 0.89 5.32
CA GLY A 114 -6.71 1.80 6.35
C GLY A 114 -7.74 2.88 6.63
N ASP A 115 -8.32 2.91 7.83
CA ASP A 115 -9.29 3.94 8.23
C ASP A 115 -9.06 4.38 9.67
N GLY A 116 -8.99 5.70 9.88
CA GLY A 116 -8.66 6.30 11.17
C GLY A 116 -7.26 5.90 11.63
N PHE A 117 -7.19 5.03 12.64
CA PHE A 117 -5.93 4.50 13.18
C PHE A 117 -5.99 2.98 13.35
N ALA A 118 -6.74 2.30 12.47
CA ALA A 118 -6.89 0.85 12.47
C ALA A 118 -6.78 0.29 11.04
N TRP A 119 -6.46 -0.99 10.97
CA TRP A 119 -6.44 -1.76 9.74
C TRP A 119 -7.60 -2.75 9.75
N PHE A 120 -8.36 -2.79 8.67
CA PHE A 120 -9.44 -3.74 8.45
C PHE A 120 -9.05 -4.68 7.33
N PHE A 121 -9.32 -5.97 7.51
CA PHE A 121 -8.97 -7.03 6.58
C PHE A 121 -10.24 -7.77 6.19
N GLU A 122 -10.43 -8.02 4.91
CA GLU A 122 -11.52 -8.84 4.35
C GLU A 122 -10.89 -9.95 3.50
N TYR A 123 -11.31 -11.20 3.73
CA TYR A 123 -10.83 -12.38 3.01
C TYR A 123 -11.84 -12.81 1.96
N GLU A 124 -11.42 -13.63 0.98
CA GLU A 124 -12.26 -14.05 -0.16
C GLU A 124 -13.61 -14.71 0.23
N ASN A 125 -13.66 -15.36 1.39
CA ASN A 125 -14.89 -16.00 1.90
C ASN A 125 -15.80 -15.04 2.68
N GLY A 126 -15.45 -13.76 2.76
CA GLY A 126 -16.16 -12.73 3.52
C GLY A 126 -15.82 -12.68 5.01
N ALA A 127 -14.85 -13.48 5.48
CA ALA A 127 -14.33 -13.29 6.83
C ALA A 127 -13.73 -11.89 6.97
N GLU A 128 -13.89 -11.29 8.15
CA GLU A 128 -13.38 -9.95 8.44
C GLU A 128 -12.54 -9.97 9.72
N SER A 129 -11.44 -9.22 9.75
CA SER A 129 -10.65 -9.04 10.96
C SER A 129 -10.15 -7.61 11.10
N THR A 130 -9.86 -7.19 12.33
CA THR A 130 -9.39 -5.83 12.63
C THR A 130 -8.04 -5.88 13.36
N ASN A 131 -7.06 -5.15 12.84
CA ASN A 131 -5.67 -5.05 13.31
C ASN A 131 -4.88 -6.37 13.38
N THR A 132 -5.50 -7.51 13.10
CA THR A 132 -4.83 -8.80 12.98
C THR A 132 -5.15 -9.39 11.62
N MET A 133 -4.14 -9.71 10.83
CA MET A 133 -4.25 -10.40 9.55
C MET A 133 -3.68 -11.81 9.71
N THR A 134 -4.53 -12.82 9.65
CA THR A 134 -4.13 -14.23 9.79
C THR A 134 -3.84 -14.77 8.40
N VAL A 135 -2.69 -15.42 8.22
CA VAL A 135 -2.27 -15.98 6.93
C VAL A 135 -1.59 -17.33 7.11
N PRO A 136 -1.68 -18.25 6.14
CA PRO A 136 -0.96 -19.51 6.20
C PRO A 136 0.53 -19.36 5.90
N GLU A 137 1.36 -20.21 6.51
CA GLU A 137 2.78 -20.36 6.16
C GLU A 137 2.96 -20.90 4.73
N ASP A 138 4.11 -20.59 4.12
CA ASP A 138 4.52 -21.08 2.79
C ASP A 138 3.48 -20.83 1.68
N THR A 139 2.62 -19.82 1.85
CA THR A 139 1.57 -19.45 0.90
C THR A 139 1.73 -17.98 0.47
N PRO A 140 1.69 -17.68 -0.84
CA PRO A 140 1.67 -16.30 -1.32
C PRO A 140 0.36 -15.59 -0.92
N VAL A 141 0.50 -14.41 -0.34
CA VAL A 141 -0.61 -13.56 0.08
C VAL A 141 -0.59 -12.31 -0.78
N TRP A 142 -1.59 -12.15 -1.64
CA TRP A 142 -1.86 -10.91 -2.35
C TRP A 142 -2.69 -10.00 -1.46
N ILE A 143 -2.26 -8.76 -1.35
CA ILE A 143 -2.98 -7.73 -0.62
C ILE A 143 -3.37 -6.61 -1.57
N ASN A 144 -4.66 -6.26 -1.53
CA ASN A 144 -5.21 -5.11 -2.23
C ASN A 144 -5.54 -4.04 -1.18
N VAL A 145 -4.84 -2.91 -1.26
CA VAL A 145 -4.82 -1.90 -0.19
C VAL A 145 -5.52 -0.63 -0.63
N THR A 146 -6.41 -0.10 0.21
CA THR A 146 -7.08 1.19 0.00
C THR A 146 -7.26 1.98 1.31
N GLY A 147 -7.65 3.24 1.19
CA GLY A 147 -7.93 4.13 2.33
C GLY A 147 -9.42 4.40 2.53
N GLY A 148 -9.88 4.43 3.79
CA GLY A 148 -11.25 4.78 4.17
C GLY A 148 -11.48 6.29 4.38
N ASP A 149 -10.45 7.02 4.82
CA ASP A 149 -10.55 8.41 5.23
C ASP A 149 -9.46 9.34 4.65
N VAL A 150 -8.20 9.09 4.98
CA VAL A 150 -7.03 9.87 4.57
C VAL A 150 -5.99 8.96 3.92
N TRP A 151 -4.88 9.55 3.48
CA TRP A 151 -3.76 8.80 2.95
C TRP A 151 -3.02 8.08 4.09
N HIS A 152 -2.99 6.76 4.02
CA HIS A 152 -2.15 5.87 4.82
C HIS A 152 -1.14 5.15 3.94
N THR A 153 -0.16 4.49 4.54
CA THR A 153 0.62 3.49 3.81
C THR A 153 0.73 2.25 4.67
N PHE A 154 0.13 1.17 4.21
CA PHE A 154 0.27 -0.14 4.81
C PHE A 154 1.70 -0.63 4.66
N GLY A 155 2.28 -1.24 5.69
CA GLY A 155 3.60 -1.85 5.57
C GLY A 155 3.92 -2.85 6.65
N ILE A 156 4.76 -3.81 6.28
CA ILE A 156 5.29 -4.87 7.14
C ILE A 156 6.81 -4.88 6.93
N SER A 157 7.53 -4.34 7.91
CA SER A 157 8.94 -3.92 7.79
C SER A 157 9.91 -5.07 7.44
N ASP A 158 9.75 -6.20 8.12
CA ASP A 158 10.58 -7.40 8.00
C ASP A 158 10.27 -8.20 6.74
N LEU A 159 9.00 -8.28 6.34
CA LEU A 159 8.55 -8.88 5.08
C LEU A 159 8.74 -7.99 3.83
N ARG A 160 9.29 -6.78 4.01
CA ARG A 160 9.57 -5.81 2.92
C ARG A 160 8.31 -5.41 2.15
N VAL A 161 7.21 -5.26 2.87
CA VAL A 161 5.91 -4.88 2.33
C VAL A 161 5.68 -3.39 2.54
N LYS A 162 5.22 -2.72 1.48
CA LYS A 162 4.73 -1.34 1.55
C LYS A 162 3.76 -1.10 0.38
N ALA A 163 2.55 -0.65 0.66
CA ALA A 163 1.53 -0.29 -0.34
C ALA A 163 0.68 0.89 0.15
N ASP A 164 0.42 1.85 -0.73
CA ASP A 164 -0.27 3.08 -0.38
C ASP A 164 -1.80 2.86 -0.25
N ALA A 165 -2.36 3.22 0.90
CA ALA A 165 -3.79 3.18 1.18
C ALA A 165 -4.39 4.57 0.92
N ILE A 166 -4.85 4.81 -0.30
CA ILE A 166 -5.39 6.10 -0.73
C ILE A 166 -6.89 5.99 -0.98
N PRO A 167 -7.74 6.85 -0.39
CA PRO A 167 -9.17 6.81 -0.65
C PRO A 167 -9.52 6.97 -2.13
N GLY A 168 -10.20 5.96 -2.68
CA GLY A 168 -10.61 5.92 -4.08
C GLY A 168 -9.57 5.36 -5.06
N GLU A 169 -8.42 4.90 -4.57
CA GLU A 169 -7.41 4.18 -5.33
C GLU A 169 -7.09 2.86 -4.63
N ASN A 170 -6.66 1.87 -5.41
CA ASN A 170 -6.22 0.56 -4.91
C ASN A 170 -4.75 0.40 -5.28
N ASP A 171 -3.94 -0.07 -4.34
CA ASP A 171 -2.55 -0.45 -4.56
C ASP A 171 -2.37 -1.93 -4.20
N GLU A 172 -1.68 -2.68 -5.07
CA GLU A 172 -1.56 -4.13 -4.97
C GLU A 172 -0.12 -4.49 -4.58
N THR A 173 0.04 -5.44 -3.67
CA THR A 173 1.35 -6.02 -3.38
C THR A 173 1.21 -7.45 -2.85
N TRP A 174 2.29 -8.20 -2.68
CA TRP A 174 2.21 -9.62 -2.32
C TRP A 174 3.36 -10.05 -1.41
N PHE A 175 3.15 -10.82 -0.35
CA PHE A 175 4.24 -11.41 0.43
C PHE A 175 4.07 -12.91 0.61
N MET A 176 5.04 -13.54 1.25
CA MET A 176 5.01 -14.94 1.67
C MET A 176 5.78 -15.01 2.98
N ALA A 177 5.21 -15.67 3.98
CA ALA A 177 5.86 -15.91 5.26
C ALA A 177 6.15 -17.42 5.39
N GLU A 178 7.34 -17.78 5.87
CA GLU A 178 7.87 -19.15 5.73
C GLU A 178 7.67 -20.02 6.98
N GLU A 179 7.45 -19.43 8.16
CA GLU A 179 7.41 -20.18 9.42
C GLU A 179 6.13 -19.89 10.21
N ALA A 180 5.29 -20.91 10.43
CA ALA A 180 4.13 -20.81 11.30
C ALA A 180 4.50 -20.49 12.76
N GLY A 181 3.63 -19.72 13.40
CA GLY A 181 3.83 -19.16 14.74
C GLY A 181 4.65 -17.88 14.77
N GLU A 182 5.13 -17.39 13.63
CA GLU A 182 5.70 -16.05 13.52
C GLU A 182 4.62 -14.96 13.57
N THR A 183 5.02 -13.80 14.06
CA THR A 183 4.17 -12.61 14.08
C THR A 183 4.96 -11.43 13.53
N HIS A 184 4.36 -10.70 12.59
CA HIS A 184 5.00 -9.55 11.94
C HIS A 184 4.20 -8.28 12.24
N GLU A 185 4.89 -7.19 12.56
CA GLU A 185 4.23 -5.93 12.91
C GLU A 185 3.79 -5.18 11.64
N ILE A 186 2.52 -4.79 11.61
CA ILE A 186 1.96 -3.90 10.59
C ILE A 186 2.07 -2.48 11.13
N GLU A 187 2.57 -1.55 10.30
CA GLU A 187 2.75 -0.15 10.66
C GLU A 187 2.17 0.76 9.57
N CYS A 188 1.66 1.93 9.96
CA CYS A 188 1.38 3.01 9.02
C CYS A 188 2.65 3.81 8.71
N PHE A 189 3.03 3.91 7.42
CA PHE A 189 4.23 4.61 6.97
C PHE A 189 3.98 6.00 6.36
N GLU A 190 2.74 6.47 6.32
CA GLU A 190 2.38 7.83 5.88
C GLU A 190 1.70 8.58 7.02
N LEU A 191 2.04 9.86 7.21
CA LEU A 191 1.53 10.63 8.33
C LEU A 191 0.01 10.87 8.19
N CYS A 192 -0.79 10.07 8.91
CA CYS A 192 -2.25 10.04 8.79
C CYS A 192 -3.02 10.76 9.91
N GLY A 193 -2.33 11.38 10.88
CA GLY A 193 -2.96 12.17 11.94
C GLY A 193 -2.36 11.93 13.33
N ASP A 194 -3.07 12.35 14.37
CA ASP A 194 -2.57 12.33 15.77
C ASP A 194 -2.30 10.92 16.30
N GLY A 195 -3.04 9.93 15.81
CA GLY A 195 -2.88 8.51 16.16
C GLY A 195 -1.89 7.75 15.28
N HIS A 196 -1.22 8.42 14.33
CA HIS A 196 -0.35 7.76 13.32
C HIS A 196 0.65 6.77 13.92
N SER A 197 1.37 7.14 14.99
CA SER A 197 2.37 6.28 15.62
C SER A 197 1.78 5.09 16.42
N GLN A 198 0.47 5.04 16.58
CA GLN A 198 -0.27 3.98 17.29
C GLN A 198 -1.09 3.12 16.31
N MET A 199 -1.09 3.47 15.02
CA MET A 199 -1.77 2.72 13.98
C MET A 199 -0.93 1.50 13.60
N THR A 200 -1.02 0.48 14.45
CA THR A 200 -0.29 -0.78 14.32
C THR A 200 -1.26 -1.94 14.19
N GLY A 201 -0.83 -2.99 13.51
CA GLY A 201 -1.50 -4.29 13.46
C GLY A 201 -0.49 -5.44 13.54
N THR A 202 -0.94 -6.65 13.31
CA THR A 202 -0.11 -7.85 13.34
C THR A 202 -0.51 -8.79 12.22
N VAL A 203 0.48 -9.35 11.54
CA VAL A 203 0.30 -10.55 10.72
C VAL A 203 0.56 -11.74 11.62
N GLU A 204 -0.40 -12.64 11.76
CA GLU A 204 -0.24 -13.93 12.44
C GLU A 204 -0.08 -15.02 11.38
N VAL A 205 1.08 -15.67 11.37
CA VAL A 205 1.36 -16.77 10.44
C VAL A 205 0.98 -18.07 11.14
N VAL A 206 0.09 -18.83 10.52
CA VAL A 206 -0.45 -20.07 11.08
C VAL A 206 -0.24 -21.25 10.12
N GLU A 207 -0.42 -22.47 10.62
CA GLU A 207 -0.45 -23.65 9.74
C GLU A 207 -1.73 -23.61 8.88
N GLU A 208 -1.69 -24.24 7.71
CA GLU A 208 -2.81 -24.25 6.76
C GLU A 208 -4.14 -24.68 7.41
N GLU A 209 -4.12 -25.71 8.26
CA GLU A 209 -5.36 -26.17 8.91
C GLU A 209 -5.92 -25.16 9.92
N GLU A 210 -5.08 -24.37 10.59
CA GLU A 210 -5.52 -23.32 11.52
C GLU A 210 -6.04 -22.10 10.76
N PHE A 211 -5.49 -21.82 9.57
CA PHE A 211 -6.04 -20.80 8.68
C PHE A 211 -7.43 -21.18 8.17
N GLU A 212 -7.65 -22.43 7.75
CA GLU A 212 -8.97 -22.93 7.36
C GLU A 212 -9.98 -22.79 8.52
N GLU A 213 -9.59 -23.15 9.75
CA GLU A 213 -10.44 -22.99 10.94
C GLU A 213 -10.78 -21.51 11.21
N PHE A 214 -9.81 -20.60 11.08
CA PHE A 214 -10.03 -19.15 11.20
C PHE A 214 -11.05 -18.63 10.18
N LEU A 215 -10.90 -19.04 8.91
CA LEU A 215 -11.82 -18.64 7.85
C LEU A 215 -13.25 -19.14 8.11
N GLU A 216 -13.41 -20.35 8.64
CA GLU A 216 -14.72 -20.89 9.01
C GLU A 216 -15.35 -20.17 10.21
N GLU A 217 -14.56 -19.72 11.19
CA GLU A 217 -15.05 -19.06 12.41
C GLU A 217 -15.49 -17.61 12.16
N GLU A 218 -14.73 -16.86 11.35
CA GLU A 218 -14.97 -15.43 11.13
C GLU A 218 -15.83 -15.15 9.89
N ALA A 219 -16.17 -16.16 9.09
CA ALA A 219 -17.10 -16.01 7.98
C ALA A 219 -18.52 -15.65 8.46
N PRO A 220 -19.24 -14.78 7.75
CA PRO A 220 -20.63 -14.48 8.08
C PRO A 220 -21.52 -15.73 7.94
N ASP A 221 -22.42 -15.95 8.90
CA ASP A 221 -23.42 -17.02 8.84
C ASP A 221 -24.28 -16.86 7.55
N GLU A 222 -24.26 -17.87 6.66
CA GLU A 222 -25.06 -17.87 5.41
C GLU A 222 -26.60 -17.84 5.64
N ASP A 223 -27.07 -17.84 6.89
CA ASP A 223 -28.48 -18.03 7.27
C ASP A 223 -29.28 -16.73 7.51
N GLU A 224 -28.70 -15.52 7.37
CA GLU A 224 -29.46 -14.24 7.50
C GLU A 224 -30.03 -13.67 6.19
N ASN A 225 -30.19 -14.49 5.14
CA ASN A 225 -30.95 -14.13 3.93
C ASN A 225 -32.10 -15.12 3.63
N GLY A 226 -32.79 -15.59 4.67
CA GLY A 226 -34.01 -16.39 4.57
C GLY A 226 -35.30 -15.61 4.86
N ASP A 227 -36.21 -15.61 3.89
CA ASP A 227 -37.67 -15.57 4.07
C ASP A 227 -38.40 -14.21 4.12
N ASP A 228 -38.38 -13.47 3.00
CA ASP A 228 -39.59 -12.79 2.52
C ASP A 228 -40.41 -13.78 1.66
N GLU A 229 -40.85 -14.90 2.26
CA GLU A 229 -41.98 -15.67 1.72
C GLU A 229 -43.27 -14.93 2.10
N GLU A 230 -43.84 -14.21 1.12
CA GLU A 230 -45.23 -13.75 1.21
C GLU A 230 -46.15 -14.98 1.42
N ASN A 231 -46.62 -15.13 2.65
CA ASN A 231 -47.73 -16.02 3.01
C ASN A 231 -49.02 -15.54 2.33
N GLY A 232 -49.25 -16.01 1.10
CA GLY A 232 -50.57 -16.06 0.49
C GLY A 232 -51.44 -17.07 1.23
N ALA A 233 -52.30 -16.57 2.11
CA ALA A 233 -53.30 -17.35 2.81
C ALA A 233 -54.37 -17.87 1.84
N ASP A 234 -54.28 -19.14 1.45
CA ASP A 234 -55.41 -19.89 0.88
C ASP A 234 -56.26 -20.45 2.03
N GLU A 235 -57.31 -19.72 2.42
CA GLU A 235 -58.40 -20.26 3.23
C GLU A 235 -59.38 -21.06 2.35
N GLU A 236 -59.35 -22.38 2.47
CA GLU A 236 -60.46 -23.24 2.08
C GLU A 236 -61.57 -23.21 3.13
N GLU A 237 -62.76 -22.70 2.76
CA GLU A 237 -64.01 -22.95 3.48
C GLU A 237 -65.08 -23.46 2.48
N ASN A 238 -65.43 -24.74 2.61
CA ASN A 238 -66.65 -25.32 2.07
C ASN A 238 -67.71 -25.35 3.20
N GLY A 239 -68.83 -24.66 3.01
CA GLY A 239 -69.98 -24.74 3.92
C GLY A 239 -71.20 -23.98 3.40
N ALA A 240 -72.26 -24.72 3.09
CA ALA A 240 -73.46 -24.27 2.40
C ALA A 240 -74.51 -23.56 3.29
N ASP A 241 -75.52 -23.03 2.60
CA ASP A 241 -76.88 -22.63 3.03
C ASP A 241 -77.07 -21.16 3.43
N ASP A 242 -77.68 -20.33 2.55
CA ASP A 242 -79.14 -20.05 2.60
C ASP A 242 -79.59 -19.12 1.45
N GLU A 243 -80.76 -19.41 0.89
CA GLU A 243 -81.48 -18.60 -0.10
C GLU A 243 -82.29 -17.47 0.57
N GLU A 244 -82.33 -16.26 -0.01
CA GLU A 244 -83.57 -15.57 -0.44
C GLU A 244 -83.38 -14.06 -0.76
N ASN A 245 -84.11 -13.63 -1.82
CA ASN A 245 -84.51 -12.27 -2.25
C ASN A 245 -83.39 -11.31 -2.70
N GLY A 246 -83.47 -10.62 -3.83
CA GLY A 246 -84.63 -10.21 -4.63
C GLY A 246 -84.65 -8.67 -4.69
N ASP A 247 -84.51 -8.13 -5.90
CA ASP A 247 -84.79 -6.75 -6.34
C ASP A 247 -83.94 -5.61 -5.75
N ASP A 248 -83.13 -4.92 -6.56
CA ASP A 248 -83.55 -3.73 -7.32
C ASP A 248 -82.36 -3.05 -8.02
N ALA A 249 -82.69 -2.30 -9.07
CA ALA A 249 -81.82 -1.76 -10.09
C ALA A 249 -81.34 -0.31 -9.83
N ASP A 250 -80.45 0.11 -10.72
CA ASP A 250 -80.18 1.48 -11.21
C ASP A 250 -79.34 2.45 -10.35
N ASP A 251 -78.19 2.83 -10.92
CA ASP A 251 -77.76 4.18 -11.39
C ASP A 251 -76.24 4.33 -11.17
N GLU A 252 -75.41 4.13 -12.20
CA GLU A 252 -74.90 5.14 -13.14
C GLU A 252 -73.99 6.25 -12.56
N ASN A 253 -72.80 6.29 -13.18
CA ASN A 253 -71.86 7.41 -13.36
C ASN A 253 -71.04 7.86 -12.14
N GLY A 254 -69.75 8.10 -12.26
CA GLY A 254 -68.89 8.16 -13.44
C GLY A 254 -67.57 8.81 -13.04
N ASP A 255 -66.53 8.41 -13.74
CA ASP A 255 -65.14 8.80 -13.60
C ASP A 255 -64.93 10.32 -13.78
N ASP A 256 -63.92 10.89 -13.14
CA ASP A 256 -62.72 11.40 -13.85
C ASP A 256 -61.81 12.25 -12.93
N GLU A 257 -60.54 11.88 -13.02
CA GLU A 257 -59.26 12.59 -12.83
C GLU A 257 -59.23 14.05 -12.34
N GLU A 258 -58.27 14.35 -11.43
CA GLU A 258 -57.27 15.39 -11.72
C GLU A 258 -56.03 15.27 -10.82
N ASN A 259 -54.88 15.31 -11.48
CA ASN A 259 -53.51 15.38 -10.96
C ASN A 259 -53.20 16.84 -10.56
N GLY A 260 -52.42 17.07 -9.51
CA GLY A 260 -51.96 18.42 -9.15
C GLY A 260 -50.76 18.39 -8.20
N ASP A 261 -49.59 18.63 -8.78
CA ASP A 261 -48.35 19.01 -8.08
C ASP A 261 -48.59 20.26 -7.23
N ASP A 262 -48.04 20.31 -6.02
CA ASP A 262 -47.69 21.57 -5.35
C ASP A 262 -46.46 21.37 -4.46
N ALA A 263 -45.43 22.15 -4.78
CA ALA A 263 -44.23 22.36 -3.97
C ALA A 263 -44.37 23.72 -3.28
N ASP A 264 -44.27 23.74 -1.95
CA ASP A 264 -44.08 24.93 -1.10
C ASP A 264 -42.68 24.75 -0.46
N ASP A 265 -41.65 25.57 -0.70
CA ASP A 265 -41.43 27.00 -0.42
C ASP A 265 -41.48 27.33 1.08
N ASP A 266 -40.31 27.69 1.64
CA ASP A 266 -40.03 28.44 2.89
C ASP A 266 -38.50 28.28 3.17
N GLU A 267 -37.67 29.27 3.49
CA GLU A 267 -37.87 30.62 4.00
C GLU A 267 -36.58 31.47 3.78
N GLU A 268 -36.76 32.78 3.74
CA GLU A 268 -35.75 33.84 3.61
C GLU A 268 -34.96 34.16 4.92
N ASN A 269 -33.89 34.94 4.71
CA ASN A 269 -33.20 35.91 5.59
C ASN A 269 -31.88 35.40 6.19
N GLY A 270 -30.75 36.11 6.10
CA GLY A 270 -30.53 37.53 5.80
C GLY A 270 -29.62 38.11 6.90
N ASP A 271 -28.36 38.37 6.52
CA ASP A 271 -27.30 39.24 7.08
C ASP A 271 -27.33 39.68 8.55
N ASP A 272 -26.17 39.53 9.22
CA ASP A 272 -25.50 40.65 9.90
C ASP A 272 -24.00 40.38 10.08
N GLU A 273 -23.20 41.35 9.64
CA GLU A 273 -21.75 41.49 9.82
C GLU A 273 -21.44 41.91 11.27
N ASP A 274 -20.37 41.39 11.87
CA ASP A 274 -19.62 42.10 12.92
C ASP A 274 -18.12 41.82 12.77
N THR A 275 -17.41 42.88 12.37
CA THR A 275 -15.96 42.98 12.35
C THR A 275 -15.46 43.48 13.70
N ASP A 276 -14.56 42.74 14.36
CA ASP A 276 -13.76 43.27 15.46
C ASP A 276 -12.27 43.31 15.07
N GLU A 277 -11.78 44.53 14.90
CA GLU A 277 -10.38 44.92 14.89
C GLU A 277 -9.83 44.84 16.31
N ASP A 278 -8.68 44.18 16.50
CA ASP A 278 -7.79 44.46 17.63
C ASP A 278 -6.33 44.48 17.16
N ALA A 279 -5.80 45.70 17.06
CA ALA A 279 -4.38 45.98 16.99
C ALA A 279 -3.93 46.41 18.39
N ASP A 280 -2.91 45.75 18.95
CA ASP A 280 -2.04 46.38 19.95
C ASP A 280 -0.58 45.94 19.78
N ASP A 281 0.27 46.87 20.15
CA ASP A 281 1.62 47.17 19.70
C ASP A 281 2.68 46.74 20.72
N GLY A 282 3.87 46.39 20.21
CA GLY A 282 5.13 46.83 20.82
C GLY A 282 5.89 45.88 21.76
N GLY A 283 7.17 45.66 21.42
CA GLY A 283 8.21 45.38 22.42
C GLY A 283 9.48 44.68 21.93
N ASP A 284 10.46 45.46 21.46
CA ASP A 284 11.87 45.09 21.27
C ASP A 284 12.53 44.40 22.49
N VAL A 285 13.29 43.31 22.27
CA VAL A 285 14.75 43.16 22.52
C VAL A 285 15.31 41.85 21.97
#